data_AF-A0A2V2U9A0-F1
#
_entry.id   AF-A0A2V2U9A0-F1
#
_cell.length_a   1.000
_cell.length_b   1.000
_cell.length_c   1.000
_cell.angle_alpha   90.00
_cell.angle_beta   90.00
_cell.angle_gamma   90.00
#
_symmetry.space_group_name_H-M   'P 1'
#
loop_
_entity.id
_entity.type
_entity.pdbx_description
1 polymer ?
#
loop_
_entity_poly.entity_id
_entity_poly.type
_entity_poly.pdbx_seq_one_letter_code
_entity_poly.pdbx_strand_id
1 'polypeptide(L)'
;MTLANTIMRILHVWYAVGAYVLTKYQRLLGYDSKVLIANVNDKYGIRKFYRDYSLNVKPEEFIETYLVEAEAANVIHISLIGIVLRTCLKSRRLKKIIIYYDGLFLG
;
A
#
# COMPACT_ATOMS: atom_id res chain seq x y z
N MET A 1 -14.63 -20.03 -22.87
CA MET A 1 -13.53 -19.72 -21.94
C MET A 1 -13.59 -18.23 -21.63
N THR A 2 -14.22 -17.85 -20.52
CA THR A 2 -14.17 -16.47 -20.01
C THR A 2 -12.80 -16.28 -19.38
N LEU A 3 -11.99 -15.36 -19.92
CA LEU A 3 -10.82 -14.85 -19.22
C LEU A 3 -11.33 -14.35 -17.87
N ALA A 4 -10.89 -14.99 -16.78
CA ALA A 4 -11.11 -14.45 -15.45
C ALA A 4 -10.57 -13.02 -15.48
N ASN A 5 -11.45 -12.04 -15.34
CA ASN A 5 -11.07 -10.64 -15.37
C ASN A 5 -10.29 -10.40 -14.07
N THR A 6 -8.96 -10.55 -14.13
CA THR A 6 -8.13 -10.54 -12.93
C THR A 6 -8.17 -9.12 -12.37
N ILE A 7 -8.87 -8.94 -11.25
CA ILE A 7 -8.93 -7.66 -10.54
C ILE A 7 -7.49 -7.28 -10.16
N MET A 8 -7.03 -6.15 -10.69
CA MET A 8 -5.67 -5.66 -10.43
C MET A 8 -5.57 -5.19 -8.97
N ARG A 9 -4.58 -5.74 -8.26
CA ARG A 9 -4.32 -5.48 -6.84
C ARG A 9 -3.23 -4.42 -6.68
N ILE A 10 -3.53 -3.37 -5.93
CA ILE A 10 -2.66 -2.21 -5.72
C ILE A 10 -2.46 -2.01 -4.22
N LEU A 11 -1.22 -2.15 -3.76
CA LEU A 11 -0.86 -1.93 -2.37
C LEU A 11 -0.14 -0.59 -2.22
N HIS A 12 -0.68 0.31 -1.39
CA HIS A 12 -0.02 1.55 -1.00
C HIS A 12 0.58 1.37 0.39
N VAL A 13 1.86 1.68 0.55
CA VAL A 13 2.62 1.40 1.77
C VAL A 13 3.18 2.70 2.33
N TRP A 14 2.85 3.00 3.60
CA TRP A 14 3.34 4.19 4.33
C TRP A 14 3.00 5.54 3.67
N TYR A 15 1.95 5.57 2.85
CA TYR A 15 1.53 6.78 2.16
C TYR A 15 0.37 7.46 2.92
N ALA A 16 0.42 8.79 3.03
CA ALA A 16 -0.41 9.63 3.90
C ALA A 16 -1.87 9.77 3.40
N VAL A 17 -2.56 10.87 3.75
CA VAL A 17 -3.95 11.18 3.34
C VAL A 17 -4.19 10.98 1.83
N GLY A 18 -3.19 11.31 0.99
CA GLY A 18 -3.26 11.12 -0.46
C GLY A 18 -3.44 9.66 -0.89
N ALA A 19 -2.91 8.69 -0.12
CA ALA A 19 -3.06 7.26 -0.38
C ALA A 19 -4.52 6.84 -0.28
N TYR A 20 -5.18 7.27 0.78
CA TYR A 20 -6.57 6.91 1.06
C TYR A 20 -7.50 7.44 -0.02
N VAL A 21 -7.29 8.69 -0.42
CA VAL A 21 -8.05 9.33 -1.50
C VAL A 21 -7.85 8.56 -2.81
N LEU A 22 -6.60 8.26 -3.17
CA LEU A 22 -6.28 7.51 -4.38
C LEU A 22 -6.86 6.10 -4.35
N THR A 23 -6.74 5.38 -3.23
CA THR A 23 -7.32 4.05 -3.02
C THR A 23 -8.83 4.07 -3.19
N LYS A 24 -9.52 5.08 -2.65
CA LYS A 24 -10.97 5.24 -2.84
C LYS A 24 -11.32 5.34 -4.33
N TYR A 25 -10.63 6.19 -5.09
CA TYR A 25 -10.88 6.33 -6.53
C TYR A 25 -10.52 5.05 -7.31
N GLN A 26 -9.41 4.40 -6.99
CA GLN A 26 -9.01 3.14 -7.62
C GLN A 26 -10.04 2.03 -7.40
N ARG A 27 -10.62 1.94 -6.20
CA ARG A 27 -11.72 1.00 -5.94
C ARG A 27 -12.99 1.32 -6.72
N LEU A 28 -13.33 2.60 -6.90
CA LEU A 28 -14.44 3.01 -7.75
C LEU A 28 -14.24 2.61 -9.22
N LEU A 29 -12.98 2.49 -9.67
CA LEU A 29 -12.62 1.99 -11.01
C LEU A 29 -12.54 0.46 -11.10
N GLY A 30 -12.87 -0.26 -10.03
CA GLY A 30 -12.88 -1.73 -10.00
C GLY A 30 -11.54 -2.37 -9.63
N TYR A 31 -10.55 -1.61 -9.15
CA TYR A 31 -9.30 -2.16 -8.64
C TYR A 31 -9.41 -2.59 -7.18
N ASP A 32 -8.69 -3.65 -6.79
CA ASP A 32 -8.52 -4.01 -5.38
C ASP A 32 -7.33 -3.22 -4.82
N SER A 33 -7.62 -2.00 -4.37
CA SER A 33 -6.61 -1.13 -3.78
C SER A 33 -6.71 -1.07 -2.26
N LYS A 34 -5.57 -1.08 -1.57
CA LYS A 34 -5.51 -0.95 -0.10
C LYS A 34 -4.32 -0.11 0.33
N VAL A 35 -4.48 0.58 1.46
CA VAL A 35 -3.40 1.26 2.18
C VAL A 35 -2.96 0.40 3.36
N LEU A 36 -1.69 0.01 3.42
CA LEU A 36 -1.11 -0.64 4.59
C LEU A 36 -0.35 0.39 5.42
N ILE A 37 -0.72 0.50 6.68
CA ILE A 37 -0.13 1.43 7.62
C ILE A 37 0.05 0.78 8.99
N ALA A 38 1.23 0.99 9.59
CA ALA A 38 1.47 0.78 11.01
C ALA A 38 1.61 2.14 11.67
N ASN A 39 0.50 2.72 12.09
CA ASN A 39 0.56 3.90 12.93
C ASN A 39 -0.56 3.85 13.96
N VAL A 40 -0.20 4.17 15.20
CA VAL A 40 -1.11 4.17 16.34
C VAL A 40 -1.83 5.52 16.45
N ASN A 41 -1.19 6.62 16.02
CA ASN A 41 -1.69 7.98 16.24
C ASN A 41 -2.56 8.50 15.07
N ASP A 42 -3.86 8.68 15.31
CA ASP A 42 -4.84 9.25 14.36
C ASP A 42 -5.48 10.52 14.93
N LYS A 43 -4.63 11.51 15.27
CA LYS A 43 -5.06 12.76 15.92
C LYS A 43 -6.26 13.45 15.25
N TYR A 44 -6.35 13.38 13.92
CA TYR A 44 -7.39 14.04 13.11
C TYR A 44 -8.51 13.10 12.63
N GLY A 45 -8.50 11.81 13.02
CA GLY A 45 -9.54 10.86 12.64
C GLY A 45 -9.52 10.43 11.16
N ILE A 46 -8.47 10.74 10.42
CA ILE A 46 -8.35 10.40 8.99
C ILE A 46 -8.38 8.90 8.79
N ARG A 47 -7.65 8.14 9.61
CA ARG A 47 -7.64 6.68 9.53
C ARG A 47 -9.00 6.11 9.87
N LYS A 48 -9.67 6.64 10.91
CA LYS A 48 -11.04 6.23 11.26
C LYS A 48 -12.03 6.48 10.11
N PHE A 49 -11.88 7.60 9.42
CA PHE A 49 -12.73 7.97 8.28
C PHE A 49 -12.50 7.04 7.09
N TYR A 50 -11.25 6.71 6.77
CA TYR A 50 -10.89 5.86 5.64
C TYR A 50 -10.63 4.38 6.00
N ARG A 51 -11.15 3.91 7.15
CA ARG A 51 -10.84 2.57 7.68
C ARG A 51 -11.08 1.43 6.69
N ASP A 52 -12.12 1.56 5.85
CA ASP A 52 -12.51 0.54 4.88
C ASP A 52 -11.47 0.40 3.74
N TYR A 53 -10.65 1.42 3.54
CA TYR A 53 -9.60 1.49 2.51
C TYR A 53 -8.22 1.07 3.04
N SER A 54 -8.09 0.82 4.34
CA SER A 54 -6.82 0.48 4.99
C SER A 54 -6.80 -0.89 5.65
N LEU A 55 -5.61 -1.47 5.62
CA LEU A 55 -5.18 -2.50 6.57
C LEU A 55 -4.40 -1.81 7.69
N ASN A 56 -5.05 -1.70 8.84
CA ASN A 56 -4.45 -1.14 10.05
C ASN A 56 -3.85 -2.29 10.85
N VAL A 57 -2.52 -2.33 10.91
CA VAL A 57 -1.78 -3.38 11.61
C VAL A 57 -0.96 -2.79 12.74
N LYS A 58 -0.62 -3.63 13.72
CA LYS A 58 0.31 -3.22 14.75
C LYS A 58 1.71 -3.05 14.16
N PRO A 59 2.57 -2.17 14.70
CA PRO A 59 3.94 -2.00 14.22
C PRO A 59 4.74 -3.30 14.12
N GLU A 60 4.57 -4.21 15.09
CA GLU A 60 5.22 -5.52 15.13
C GLU A 60 4.76 -6.48 14.02
N GLU A 61 3.50 -6.37 13.59
CA GLU A 61 2.88 -7.20 12.53
C GLU A 61 3.11 -6.61 11.12
N PHE A 62 3.66 -5.40 11.05
CA PHE A 62 3.71 -4.60 9.84
C PHE A 62 4.50 -5.31 8.73
N ILE A 63 5.71 -5.78 9.03
CA ILE A 63 6.60 -6.36 8.03
C ILE A 63 6.02 -7.66 7.47
N GLU A 64 5.45 -8.51 8.33
CA GLU A 64 4.83 -9.76 7.89
C GLU A 64 3.62 -9.50 7.02
N THR A 65 2.70 -8.64 7.47
CA THR A 65 1.51 -8.28 6.69
C THR A 65 1.90 -7.63 5.36
N TYR A 66 2.89 -6.74 5.38
CA TYR A 66 3.43 -6.13 4.18
C TYR A 66 3.92 -7.17 3.18
N LEU A 67 4.68 -8.18 3.61
CA LEU A 67 5.19 -9.21 2.70
C LEU A 67 4.06 -10.06 2.10
N VAL A 68 3.05 -10.41 2.90
CA VAL A 68 1.88 -11.17 2.43
C VAL A 68 1.09 -10.37 1.39
N GLU A 69 0.73 -9.12 1.70
CA GLU A 69 -0.04 -8.27 0.78
C GLU A 69 0.79 -7.90 -0.45
N ALA A 70 2.08 -7.65 -0.29
CA ALA A 70 2.98 -7.36 -1.40
C ALA A 70 3.11 -8.55 -2.35
N GLU A 71 3.03 -9.79 -1.87
CA GLU A 71 3.05 -11.00 -2.72
C GLU A 71 1.79 -11.14 -3.56
N ALA A 72 0.65 -10.74 -3.01
CA ALA A 72 -0.61 -10.73 -3.74
C ALA A 72 -0.76 -9.53 -4.69
N ALA A 73 -0.01 -8.45 -4.48
CA ALA A 73 -0.14 -7.21 -5.25
C ALA A 73 0.48 -7.30 -6.65
N ASN A 74 -0.19 -6.69 -7.63
CA ASN A 74 0.36 -6.48 -8.97
C ASN A 74 1.21 -5.20 -9.02
N VAL A 75 0.80 -4.18 -8.25
CA VAL A 75 1.48 -2.89 -8.14
C VAL A 75 1.67 -2.55 -6.67
N ILE A 76 2.85 -2.05 -6.34
CA ILE A 76 3.15 -1.57 -4.99
C ILE A 76 3.61 -0.12 -5.09
N HIS A 77 2.91 0.78 -4.40
CA HIS A 77 3.31 2.16 -4.21
C HIS A 77 3.97 2.31 -2.84
N ILE A 78 5.20 2.80 -2.82
CA ILE A 78 6.03 2.85 -1.60
C ILE A 78 6.61 4.26 -1.45
N SER A 79 6.46 4.85 -0.26
CA SER A 79 7.04 6.16 0.10
C SER A 79 8.42 6.08 0.76
N LEU A 80 8.84 4.89 1.23
CA LEU A 80 10.09 4.68 1.97
C LEU A 80 11.05 3.72 1.24
N ILE A 81 12.26 4.20 0.94
CA ILE A 81 13.28 3.43 0.20
C ILE A 81 13.69 2.12 0.90
N GLY A 82 13.69 2.07 2.23
CA GLY A 82 14.01 0.86 2.99
C GLY A 82 13.02 -0.28 2.76
N ILE A 83 11.75 0.04 2.50
CA ILE A 83 10.72 -0.95 2.17
C ILE A 83 10.91 -1.44 0.73
N VAL A 84 11.30 -0.56 -0.19
CA VAL A 84 11.61 -0.91 -1.59
C VAL A 84 12.69 -2.00 -1.64
N LEU A 85 13.81 -1.81 -0.93
CA LEU A 85 14.90 -2.79 -0.89
C LEU A 85 14.42 -4.16 -0.38
N ARG A 86 13.63 -4.19 0.69
CA ARG A 86 13.05 -5.44 1.22
C ARG A 86 12.09 -6.09 0.23
N THR A 87 11.33 -5.29 -0.52
CA THR A 87 10.45 -5.76 -1.61
C THR A 87 11.28 -6.48 -2.67
N CYS A 88 12.32 -5.81 -3.18
CA CYS A 88 13.13 -6.30 -4.29
C CYS A 88 13.90 -7.57 -3.92
N LEU A 89 14.41 -7.66 -2.69
CA LEU A 89 15.17 -8.83 -2.21
C LEU A 89 14.29 -10.07 -1.99
N LYS A 90 13.00 -9.89 -1.66
CA LYS A 90 12.11 -11.01 -1.31
C LYS A 90 11.12 -11.38 -2.41
N SER A 91 10.85 -10.49 -3.37
CA SER A 91 9.88 -10.76 -4.42
C SER A 91 10.41 -11.78 -5.42
N ARG A 92 9.69 -12.89 -5.60
CA ARG A 92 9.97 -13.89 -6.64
C ARG A 92 9.34 -13.55 -7.99
N ARG A 93 8.50 -12.51 -8.05
CA ARG A 93 7.84 -12.03 -9.27
C ARG A 93 8.31 -10.63 -9.63
N LEU A 94 8.34 -10.35 -10.93
CA LEU A 94 8.43 -9.00 -11.47
C LEU A 94 7.17 -8.23 -11.07
N LYS A 95 7.32 -7.30 -10.12
CA LYS A 95 6.25 -6.41 -9.66
C LYS A 95 6.55 -5.01 -10.16
N LYS A 96 5.50 -4.26 -10.54
CA LYS A 96 5.68 -2.83 -10.82
C LYS A 96 5.70 -2.10 -9.49
N ILE A 97 6.89 -1.66 -9.08
CA ILE A 97 7.09 -0.85 -7.89
C ILE A 97 7.13 0.60 -8.32
N ILE A 98 6.27 1.43 -7.74
CA ILE A 98 6.27 2.88 -7.95
C ILE A 98 6.76 3.52 -6.66
N ILE A 99 7.93 4.14 -6.74
CA ILE A 99 8.51 4.88 -5.63
C ILE A 99 7.97 6.30 -5.72
N TYR A 100 7.32 6.73 -4.65
CA TYR A 100 6.80 8.08 -4.56
C TYR A 100 7.60 8.86 -3.52
N TYR A 101 8.18 9.98 -3.95
CA TYR A 101 9.03 10.81 -3.13
C TYR A 101 8.31 12.12 -2.85
N ASP A 102 7.68 12.23 -1.66
CA ASP A 102 7.16 13.50 -1.15
C ASP A 102 8.36 14.36 -0.78
N GLY A 103 8.75 15.28 -1.66
CA GLY A 103 9.97 16.07 -1.55
C GLY A 103 10.11 16.80 -0.22
N LEU A 104 10.77 16.16 0.75
CA LEU A 104 11.43 16.83 1.86
C LEU A 104 12.66 16.02 2.27
N PHE A 105 13.75 16.24 1.52
CA PHE A 105 15.10 16.01 2.03
C PHE A 105 15.41 17.26 2.88
N LEU A 106 15.16 17.20 4.19
CA LEU A 106 15.90 18.02 5.13
C LEU A 106 16.90 17.07 5.79
N GLY A 107 18.18 17.30 5.48
CA GLY A 107 19.31 16.48 5.92
C GLY A 107 19.48 16.42 7.43
#